data_AF-A0A9R1TFP1-F1
#
_entry.id   AF-A0A9R1TFP1-F1
#
_cell.length_a   1.000
_cell.length_b   1.000
_cell.length_c   1.000
_cell.angle_alpha   90.00
_cell.angle_beta   90.00
_cell.angle_gamma   90.00
#
_symmetry.space_group_name_H-M   'P 1'
#
loop_
_entity.id
_entity.type
_entity.pdbx_description
1 polymer ?
#
loop_
_entity_poly.entity_id
_entity_poly.type
_entity_poly.pdbx_seq_one_letter_code
_entity_poly.pdbx_strand_id
1 'polypeptide(L)'
;MQEGESSGSALLEKKSMGNAKDNESLRIVRFTFEDDQKIVKYLIDKKAILRIQGPSIWFEMAYDKILPNRDASTLRFRFEEKLLAHIDQYTDDPTALKQFRAFKPGTQNSMDLN
;
A
#
# COMPACT_ATOMS: atom_id res chain seq x y z
N MET A 1 -17.16 -60.03 20.66
CA MET A 1 -17.59 -59.87 19.26
C MET A 1 -18.18 -58.47 19.21
N GLN A 2 -17.42 -57.40 19.02
CA GLN A 2 -16.56 -57.08 17.87
C GLN A 2 -17.30 -57.32 16.56
N GLU A 3 -17.96 -56.27 16.07
CA GLU A 3 -18.03 -55.79 14.68
C GLU A 3 -18.29 -54.29 14.83
N GLY A 4 -17.65 -53.35 14.15
CA GLY A 4 -16.98 -53.41 12.88
C GLY A 4 -17.27 -52.05 12.26
N GLU A 5 -16.20 -51.35 11.88
CA GLU A 5 -16.23 -50.03 11.30
C GLU A 5 -17.08 -49.97 10.03
N SER A 6 -17.55 -48.78 9.66
CA SER A 6 -17.12 -48.15 8.40
C SER A 6 -18.18 -47.20 7.84
N SER A 7 -17.65 -46.06 7.41
CA SER A 7 -18.12 -45.25 6.28
C SER A 7 -19.31 -44.33 6.50
N GLY A 8 -19.01 -43.04 6.41
CA GLY A 8 -20.03 -42.04 6.13
C GLY A 8 -19.68 -40.60 6.45
N SER A 9 -18.40 -40.23 6.63
CA SER A 9 -18.00 -38.81 6.75
C SER A 9 -18.14 -38.12 5.39
N ALA A 10 -19.39 -37.90 4.97
CA ALA A 10 -19.77 -37.05 3.86
C ALA A 10 -20.17 -35.69 4.42
N LEU A 11 -19.28 -34.70 4.33
CA LEU A 11 -19.58 -33.47 3.61
C LEU A 11 -18.33 -32.60 3.51
N LEU A 12 -17.80 -32.54 2.29
CA LEU A 12 -16.90 -31.50 1.87
C LEU A 12 -17.75 -30.25 1.61
N GLU A 13 -18.07 -29.49 2.66
CA GLU A 13 -18.63 -28.15 2.50
C GLU A 13 -17.47 -27.15 2.54
N LYS A 14 -16.76 -27.10 1.40
CA LYS A 14 -16.20 -25.90 0.79
C LYS A 14 -16.80 -24.64 1.43
N LYS A 15 -16.10 -24.09 2.43
CA LYS A 15 -16.46 -22.79 3.00
C LYS A 15 -16.03 -21.74 2.00
N SER A 16 -16.93 -21.54 1.04
CA SER A 16 -16.96 -20.45 0.10
C SER A 16 -16.64 -19.16 0.82
N MET A 17 -15.55 -18.58 0.33
CA MET A 17 -15.13 -17.22 0.53
C MET A 17 -16.28 -16.26 0.24
N GLY A 18 -16.39 -15.23 1.09
CA GLY A 18 -17.15 -14.01 0.80
C GLY A 18 -18.57 -14.01 1.33
N ASN A 19 -18.76 -13.51 2.55
CA ASN A 19 -20.03 -12.87 2.94
C ASN A 19 -19.82 -11.96 4.16
N ALA A 20 -19.55 -10.69 3.89
CA ALA A 20 -19.99 -9.52 4.65
C ALA A 20 -19.72 -8.33 3.71
N LYS A 21 -20.72 -7.82 2.99
CA LYS A 21 -21.54 -6.67 3.39
C LYS A 21 -20.77 -5.52 4.06
N ASP A 22 -19.66 -5.09 3.47
CA ASP A 22 -19.15 -3.74 3.66
C ASP A 22 -19.48 -2.92 2.41
N ASN A 23 -20.76 -2.59 2.26
CA ASN A 23 -21.20 -1.49 1.40
C ASN A 23 -20.83 -0.16 2.10
N GLU A 24 -19.53 0.06 2.35
CA GLU A 24 -18.92 1.37 2.60
C GLU A 24 -18.12 1.81 1.35
N SER A 25 -18.57 1.36 0.18
CA SER A 25 -18.20 1.93 -1.11
C SER A 25 -18.81 3.34 -1.17
N LEU A 26 -18.11 4.46 -1.16
CA LEU A 26 -16.70 4.75 -1.29
C LEU A 26 -16.49 6.02 -0.44
N ARG A 27 -16.06 5.91 0.83
CA ARG A 27 -15.34 7.08 1.36
C ARG A 27 -14.12 7.19 0.48
N ILE A 28 -14.14 8.12 -0.48
CA ILE A 28 -12.94 8.68 -1.07
C ILE A 28 -12.25 9.33 0.11
N VAL A 29 -11.57 8.53 0.94
CA VAL A 29 -10.73 9.03 2.00
C VAL A 29 -9.71 9.83 1.21
N ARG A 30 -9.79 11.15 1.32
CA ARG A 30 -8.81 12.02 0.68
C ARG A 30 -7.52 11.83 1.43
N PHE A 31 -6.42 11.72 0.71
CA PHE A 31 -5.11 11.87 1.33
C PHE A 31 -5.03 13.28 1.89
N THR A 32 -4.82 13.37 3.20
CA THR A 32 -4.56 14.62 3.89
C THR A 32 -3.07 14.93 3.85
N PHE A 33 -2.70 16.18 4.12
CA PHE A 33 -1.31 16.57 4.28
C PHE A 33 -0.59 15.75 5.35
N GLU A 34 -1.29 15.41 6.43
CA GLU A 34 -0.75 14.57 7.51
C GLU A 34 -0.46 13.14 7.04
N ASP A 35 -1.30 12.59 6.16
CA ASP A 35 -1.09 11.28 5.58
C ASP A 35 0.14 11.27 4.67
N ASP A 36 0.25 12.27 3.80
CA ASP A 36 1.37 12.45 2.89
C ASP A 36 2.68 12.64 3.69
N GLN A 37 2.64 13.43 4.77
CA GLN A 37 3.78 13.62 5.68
C GLN A 37 4.21 12.30 6.38
N LYS A 38 3.26 11.46 6.80
CA LYS A 38 3.57 10.15 7.40
C LYS A 38 4.33 9.25 6.44
N ILE A 39 3.94 9.23 5.16
CA ILE A 39 4.61 8.43 4.12
C ILE A 39 6.07 8.89 3.97
N VAL A 40 6.30 10.19 3.80
CA VAL A 40 7.66 10.75 3.64
C VAL A 40 8.51 10.49 4.88
N LYS A 41 7.95 10.74 6.07
CA LYS A 41 8.64 10.53 7.34
C LYS A 41 9.05 9.07 7.50
N TYR A 42 8.19 8.12 7.17
CA TYR A 42 8.51 6.69 7.25
C TYR A 42 9.65 6.30 6.30
N LEU A 43 9.66 6.86 5.08
CA LEU A 43 10.71 6.63 4.10
C LEU A 43 12.07 7.17 4.56
N ILE A 44 12.08 8.33 5.21
CA ILE A 44 13.29 8.96 5.75
C ILE A 44 13.81 8.17 6.97
N ASP A 45 12.92 7.87 7.91
CA ASP A 45 13.24 7.17 9.16
C ASP A 45 13.87 5.79 8.88
N LYS A 46 13.25 5.00 7.98
CA LYS A 46 13.76 3.68 7.61
C LYS A 46 14.88 3.72 6.55
N LYS A 47 15.34 4.91 6.16
CA LYS A 47 16.27 5.15 5.04
C LYS A 47 15.89 4.34 3.80
N ALA A 48 14.58 4.22 3.57
CA ALA A 48 14.01 3.34 2.56
C ALA A 48 13.81 4.04 1.22
N ILE A 49 14.28 5.28 1.09
CA ILE A 49 14.24 6.07 -0.16
C ILE A 49 14.93 5.33 -1.31
N LEU A 50 16.01 4.58 -1.04
CA LEU A 50 16.66 3.74 -2.06
C LEU A 50 15.82 2.50 -2.43
N ARG A 51 14.92 2.07 -1.53
CA ARG A 51 14.06 0.88 -1.69
C ARG A 51 12.69 1.22 -2.27
N ILE A 52 12.35 2.50 -2.49
CA ILE A 52 11.07 2.93 -3.09
C ILE A 52 10.85 2.41 -4.50
N GLN A 53 11.93 2.05 -5.20
CA GLN A 53 11.86 1.39 -6.51
C GLN A 53 11.20 0.01 -6.42
N GLY A 54 11.32 -0.68 -5.27
CA GLY A 54 10.74 -1.99 -5.05
C GLY A 54 9.33 -1.91 -4.47
N PRO A 55 8.45 -2.88 -4.76
CA PRO A 55 7.12 -2.95 -4.15
C PRO A 55 7.19 -3.25 -2.63
N SER A 56 8.28 -3.85 -2.15
CA SER A 56 8.44 -4.33 -0.79
C SER A 56 8.23 -3.24 0.26
N ILE A 57 8.80 -2.04 0.08
CA ILE A 57 8.67 -0.98 1.08
C ILE A 57 7.22 -0.49 1.23
N TRP A 58 6.45 -0.52 0.14
CA TRP A 58 5.05 -0.13 0.13
C TRP A 58 4.20 -1.17 0.84
N PHE A 59 4.51 -2.47 0.66
CA PHE A 59 3.89 -3.54 1.45
C PHE A 59 4.25 -3.46 2.92
N GLU A 60 5.51 -3.15 3.25
CA GLU A 60 5.94 -2.92 4.63
C GLU A 60 5.15 -1.76 5.27
N MET A 61 4.98 -0.64 4.56
CA MET A 61 4.15 0.48 5.03
C MET A 61 2.69 0.09 5.27
N ALA A 62 2.10 -0.67 4.36
CA ALA A 62 0.74 -1.17 4.51
C ALA A 62 0.62 -2.16 5.68
N TYR A 63 1.63 -3.00 5.89
CA TYR A 63 1.72 -3.95 7.01
C TYR A 63 1.88 -3.24 8.36
N ASP A 64 2.74 -2.23 8.43
CA ASP A 64 2.89 -1.33 9.60
C ASP A 64 1.62 -0.49 9.84
N LYS A 65 0.65 -0.53 8.91
CA LYS A 65 -0.62 0.22 8.96
C LYS A 65 -0.40 1.70 9.24
N ILE A 66 0.63 2.29 8.62
CA ILE A 66 0.93 3.72 8.80
C ILE A 66 -0.29 4.59 8.48
N LEU A 67 -1.10 4.13 7.52
CA LEU A 67 -2.38 4.68 7.14
C LEU A 67 -3.43 3.55 7.16
N PRO A 68 -4.34 3.51 8.14
CA PRO A 68 -5.37 2.49 8.18
C PRO A 68 -6.28 2.61 6.95
N ASN A 69 -6.54 1.49 6.27
CA ASN A 69 -7.32 1.40 5.02
C ASN A 69 -6.60 1.88 3.75
N ARG A 70 -5.27 1.90 3.73
CA ARG A 70 -4.50 2.19 2.51
C ARG A 70 -3.73 0.98 2.01
N ASP A 71 -3.82 0.80 0.71
CA ASP A 71 -3.13 -0.25 0.00
C ASP A 71 -1.74 0.24 -0.46
N ALA A 72 -0.79 -0.69 -0.51
CA ALA A 72 0.59 -0.41 -0.93
C ALA A 72 0.63 0.27 -2.31
N SER A 73 -0.21 -0.19 -3.23
CA SER A 73 -0.33 0.37 -4.58
C SER A 73 -0.81 1.83 -4.57
N THR A 74 -1.75 2.17 -3.70
CA THR A 74 -2.28 3.54 -3.57
C THR A 74 -1.25 4.48 -2.95
N LEU A 75 -0.53 4.02 -1.91
CA LEU A 75 0.56 4.78 -1.29
C LEU A 75 1.64 5.13 -2.31
N ARG A 76 2.03 4.14 -3.11
CA ARG A 76 3.01 4.30 -4.18
C ARG A 76 2.53 5.31 -5.23
N PHE A 77 1.33 5.12 -5.78
CA PHE A 77 0.78 6.04 -6.78
C PHE A 77 0.69 7.48 -6.25
N ARG A 78 0.22 7.63 -5.02
CA ARG A 78 0.13 8.94 -4.36
C ARG A 78 1.52 9.57 -4.23
N PHE A 79 2.51 8.78 -3.85
CA PHE A 79 3.89 9.23 -3.73
C PHE A 79 4.47 9.69 -5.07
N GLU A 80 4.35 8.88 -6.11
CA GLU A 80 4.92 9.18 -7.44
C GLU A 80 4.25 10.42 -8.08
N GLU A 81 2.94 10.56 -7.97
CA GLU A 81 2.18 11.63 -8.65
C GLU A 81 2.14 12.96 -7.88
N LYS A 82 1.97 12.90 -6.56
CA LYS A 82 1.73 14.09 -5.72
C LYS A 82 2.92 14.44 -4.84
N LEU A 83 3.45 13.46 -4.10
CA LEU A 83 4.49 13.77 -3.13
C LEU A 83 5.82 14.08 -3.81
N LEU A 84 6.17 13.37 -4.89
CA LEU A 84 7.42 13.61 -5.59
C LEU A 84 7.49 15.02 -6.19
N ALA A 85 6.37 15.51 -6.73
CA ALA A 85 6.25 16.87 -7.27
C ALA A 85 6.38 17.96 -6.19
N HIS A 86 5.97 17.65 -4.96
CA HIS A 86 5.89 18.58 -3.84
C HIS A 86 6.77 18.16 -2.65
N ILE A 87 7.82 17.38 -2.88
CA ILE A 87 8.57 16.70 -1.81
C ILE A 87 9.25 17.69 -0.86
N ASP A 88 9.63 18.86 -1.39
CA ASP A 88 10.18 20.00 -0.68
C ASP A 88 9.24 20.53 0.43
N GLN A 89 7.92 20.33 0.29
CA GLN A 89 6.94 20.75 1.30
C GLN A 89 6.81 19.77 2.48
N TYR A 90 7.31 18.54 2.33
CA TYR A 90 7.13 17.47 3.32
C TYR A 90 8.43 17.10 4.04
N THR A 91 9.59 17.50 3.51
CA THR A 91 10.89 17.25 4.13
C THR A 91 11.89 18.34 3.79
N ASP A 92 12.62 18.80 4.81
CA ASP A 92 13.76 19.72 4.68
C ASP A 92 15.10 18.97 4.65
N ASP A 93 15.09 17.64 4.77
CA ASP A 93 16.32 16.84 4.80
C ASP A 93 17.00 16.83 3.41
N PRO A 94 18.21 17.42 3.28
CA PRO A 94 18.87 17.55 1.99
C PRO A 94 19.33 16.21 1.42
N THR A 95 19.57 15.21 2.26
CA THR A 95 19.94 13.86 1.82
C THR A 95 18.75 13.16 1.20
N ALA A 96 17.60 13.21 1.87
CA ALA A 96 16.35 12.66 1.39
C ALA A 96 15.91 13.35 0.08
N LEU A 97 15.93 14.68 0.04
CA LEU A 97 15.59 15.45 -1.17
C LEU A 97 16.46 15.07 -2.37
N LYS A 98 17.78 14.88 -2.15
CA LYS A 98 18.68 14.42 -3.21
C LYS A 98 18.30 13.02 -3.71
N GLN A 99 17.93 12.11 -2.82
CA GLN A 99 17.50 10.76 -3.18
C GLN A 99 16.15 10.75 -3.90
N PHE A 100 15.17 11.53 -3.43
CA PHE A 100 13.87 11.68 -4.06
C PHE A 100 13.99 12.32 -5.45
N ARG A 101 14.85 13.33 -5.63
CA ARG A 101 15.10 13.94 -6.94
C ARG A 101 15.87 13.02 -7.89
N ALA A 102 16.74 12.15 -7.35
CA ALA A 102 17.42 11.13 -8.13
C ALA A 102 16.46 10.00 -8.55
N PHE A 103 15.37 9.79 -7.82
CA PHE A 103 14.31 8.87 -8.20
C PHE A 103 13.56 9.43 -9.41
N LYS A 104 13.71 8.76 -10.55
CA LYS A 104 12.86 8.96 -11.71
C LYS A 104 11.81 7.85 -11.69
N PRO A 105 10.53 8.16 -11.46
CA PRO A 105 9.49 7.16 -11.67
C PRO A 105 9.60 6.74 -13.14
N GLY A 106 9.72 5.43 -13.37
CA GLY A 106 9.71 4.90 -14.72
C GLY A 106 8.34 5.23 -15.31
N THR A 107 8.31 6.12 -16.30
CA THR A 107 7.13 6.49 -17.09
C THR A 107 6.34 5.24 -17.47
N GLN A 108 5.28 4.95 -16.72
CA GLN A 108 4.25 4.01 -17.11
C GLN A 108 2.94 4.74 -16.89
N ASN A 109 2.34 5.11 -18.02
CA ASN A 109 1.04 5.76 -18.16
C ASN A 109 1.05 7.29 -18.03
N SER A 110 1.76 7.95 -18.94
CA SER A 110 1.27 9.17 -19.57
C SER A 110 -0.10 8.84 -20.17
N MET A 111 -1.16 8.98 -19.38
CA MET A 111 -2.52 8.89 -19.89
C MET A 111 -2.78 10.20 -20.62
N ASP A 112 -2.53 10.13 -21.93
CA ASP A 112 -3.18 10.89 -22.97
C ASP A 112 -4.56 11.37 -22.51
N LEU A 113 -4.66 12.66 -22.19
CA LEU A 113 -5.94 13.32 -22.05
C LEU A 113 -6.10 14.21 -23.29
N ASN A 114 -6.72 13.59 -24.29
CA ASN A 114 -7.28 14.19 -25.50
C ASN A 114 -8.21 15.37 -25.20
#